data_AF-A0A8T3M2W5-F1
#
_entry.id   AF-A0A8T3M2W5-F1
#
_cell.length_a   1.000
_cell.length_b   1.000
_cell.length_c   1.000
_cell.angle_alpha   90.00
_cell.angle_beta   90.00
_cell.angle_gamma   90.00
#
_symmetry.space_group_name_H-M   'P 1'
#
loop_
_entity.id
_entity.type
_entity.pdbx_description
1 polymer ?
#
loop_
_entity_poly.entity_id
_entity_poly.type
_entity_poly.pdbx_seq_one_letter_code
_entity_poly.pdbx_strand_id
1 'polypeptide(L)' 'MDTPTENQPAGGMEMHEGDDYVCSNCTCEIRVRHVGDPAKMRQMTAFTCCCGTQMEKEQRPA' A
#
# COMPACT_ATOMS: atom_id res chain seq x y z
N MET A 1 2.63 37.35 -6.75
CA MET A 1 2.90 37.03 -5.34
C MET A 1 2.28 35.68 -5.07
N ASP A 2 3.18 34.71 -4.90
CA ASP A 2 3.10 33.27 -4.64
C ASP A 2 1.76 32.50 -4.65
N THR A 3 1.75 31.53 -5.57
CA THR A 3 0.98 30.29 -5.56
C THR A 3 1.27 29.47 -4.30
N PRO A 4 0.26 29.01 -3.53
CA PRO A 4 0.48 27.93 -2.57
C PRO A 4 0.55 26.60 -3.31
N THR A 5 1.74 26.26 -3.81
CA THR A 5 2.10 24.87 -4.11
C THR A 5 2.56 24.24 -2.81
N GLU A 6 1.66 23.62 -2.04
CA GLU A 6 2.10 22.82 -0.91
C GLU A 6 1.22 21.59 -0.69
N ASN A 7 1.91 20.46 -0.50
CA ASN A 7 1.43 19.22 0.10
C ASN A 7 0.48 18.35 -0.73
N GLN A 8 1.00 17.78 -1.83
CA GLN A 8 0.67 16.38 -2.11
C GLN A 8 1.38 15.51 -1.05
N PRO A 9 0.67 14.84 -0.14
CA PRO A 9 1.30 13.85 0.72
C PRO A 9 1.88 12.77 -0.17
N ALA A 10 3.20 12.56 -0.05
CA ALA A 10 3.95 11.55 -0.76
C ALA A 10 3.25 10.19 -0.67
N GLY A 11 2.73 9.71 -1.80
CA GLY A 11 2.59 8.30 -2.17
C GLY A 11 2.09 7.33 -1.11
N GLY A 12 1.19 7.74 -0.23
CA GLY A 12 0.55 6.81 0.71
C GLY A 12 -0.26 5.80 -0.08
N MET A 13 0.15 4.53 -0.07
CA MET A 13 -0.68 3.46 -0.65
C MET A 13 -1.98 3.37 0.16
N GLU A 14 -3.09 3.68 -0.47
CA GLU A 14 -4.42 3.53 0.12
C GLU A 14 -4.79 2.04 0.10
N MET A 15 -4.67 1.40 1.27
CA MET A 15 -4.93 -0.03 1.46
C MET A 15 -6.37 -0.22 1.93
N HIS A 16 -7.08 -1.16 1.33
CA HIS A 16 -8.45 -1.50 1.70
C HIS A 16 -8.56 -2.93 2.23
N GLU A 17 -9.56 -3.17 3.08
CA GLU A 17 -9.89 -4.52 3.53
C GLU A 17 -10.28 -5.38 2.32
N GLY A 18 -9.70 -6.58 2.23
CA GLY A 18 -9.86 -7.47 1.09
C GLY A 18 -8.86 -7.25 -0.04
N ASP A 19 -8.01 -6.22 0.02
CA ASP A 19 -6.94 -6.05 -0.97
C ASP A 19 -5.94 -7.21 -0.87
N ASP A 20 -5.66 -7.81 -2.02
CA ASP A 20 -4.63 -8.83 -2.18
C ASP A 20 -3.33 -8.16 -2.65
N TYR A 21 -2.19 -8.54 -2.06
CA TYR A 21 -0.86 -8.09 -2.46
C TYR A 21 -0.01 -9.29 -2.81
N VAL A 22 0.76 -9.17 -3.90
CA VAL A 22 1.56 -10.27 -4.45
C VAL A 22 3.01 -9.84 -4.56
N CYS A 23 3.90 -10.75 -4.21
CA CYS A 23 5.33 -10.60 -4.45
C CYS A 23 5.65 -11.06 -5.87
N SER A 24 6.13 -10.16 -6.73
CA SER A 24 6.51 -10.48 -8.12
C SER A 24 7.69 -11.47 -8.23
N ASN A 25 8.57 -11.53 -7.22
CA ASN A 25 9.72 -12.45 -7.21
C ASN A 25 9.39 -13.88 -6.73
N CYS A 26 8.61 -14.02 -5.66
CA CYS A 26 8.33 -15.33 -5.04
C CYS A 26 6.92 -15.86 -5.27
N THR A 27 6.04 -15.07 -5.89
CA THR A 27 4.60 -15.38 -6.03
C THR A 27 3.85 -15.56 -4.70
N CYS A 28 4.42 -15.10 -3.58
CA CYS A 28 3.73 -15.09 -2.29
C CYS A 28 2.56 -14.09 -2.34
N GLU A 29 1.44 -14.47 -1.73
CA GLU A 29 0.23 -13.65 -1.65
C GLU A 29 -0.11 -13.35 -0.18
N ILE A 30 -0.56 -12.13 0.09
CA ILE A 30 -1.18 -11.75 1.36
C ILE A 30 -2.50 -11.03 1.08
N ARG A 31 -3.47 -11.20 2.00
CA ARG A 31 -4.74 -10.47 1.97
C ARG A 31 -4.86 -9.58 3.18
N VAL A 32 -5.19 -8.30 2.96
CA VAL A 32 -5.50 -7.36 4.03
C VAL A 32 -6.83 -7.78 4.66
N ARG A 33 -6.81 -8.20 5.92
CA ARG A 33 -8.04 -8.57 6.65
C ARG A 33 -8.71 -7.41 7.36
N HIS A 34 -7.91 -6.48 7.87
CA HIS A 34 -8.38 -5.32 8.61
C HIS A 34 -7.38 -4.20 8.40
N VAL A 35 -7.89 -3.04 8.03
CA VAL A 35 -7.11 -1.80 8.00
C VAL A 35 -7.22 -1.19 9.40
N GLY A 36 -6.08 -0.93 10.04
CA GLY A 36 -6.07 -0.29 11.37
C GLY A 36 -6.65 1.13 11.32
N ASP A 37 -6.88 1.72 12.50
CA ASP A 37 -7.44 3.07 12.61
C ASP A 37 -6.66 4.08 11.72
N PRO A 38 -7.31 4.73 10.74
CA PRO A 38 -6.63 5.55 9.75
C PRO A 38 -6.01 6.82 10.35
N ALA A 39 -6.50 7.29 11.51
CA ALA A 39 -5.87 8.42 12.21
C ALA A 39 -4.53 8.02 12.85
N LYS A 40 -4.37 6.73 13.21
CA LYS A 40 -3.12 6.16 13.72
C LYS A 40 -2.22 5.58 12.62
N MET A 41 -2.79 5.18 11.49
CA MET A 41 -2.11 4.54 10.36
C MET A 41 -1.94 5.49 9.16
N ARG A 42 -1.63 6.77 9.42
CA ARG A 42 -1.43 7.79 8.36
C ARG A 42 -0.25 7.50 7.42
N GLN A 43 0.70 6.67 7.84
CA GLN A 43 1.86 6.24 7.04
C GLN A 43 1.89 4.72 7.03
N MET A 44 0.96 4.13 6.29
CA MET A 44 0.96 2.69 6.08
C MET A 44 2.05 2.37 5.04
N THR A 45 3.08 1.63 5.44
CA THR A 45 4.21 1.23 4.59
C THR A 45 3.85 0.02 3.74
N ALA A 46 4.35 -0.03 2.51
CA ALA A 46 4.16 -1.17 1.63
C ALA A 46 4.69 -2.47 2.27
N PHE A 47 3.98 -3.58 2.05
CA PHE A 47 4.41 -4.88 2.54
C PHE A 47 5.70 -5.31 1.85
N THR A 48 6.58 -5.97 2.60
CA THR A 48 7.82 -6.53 2.07
C THR A 48 7.78 -8.04 2.25
N CYS A 49 7.96 -8.78 1.16
CA CYS A 49 8.04 -10.23 1.19
C CYS A 49 9.31 -10.67 1.93
N CYS A 50 9.33 -11.90 2.45
CA CYS A 50 10.50 -12.48 3.12
C CYS A 50 11.77 -12.50 2.25
N CYS A 51 11.64 -12.43 0.92
CA CYS A 51 12.76 -12.33 0.00
C CYS A 51 13.33 -10.90 -0.15
N GLY A 52 12.74 -9.91 0.52
CA GLY A 52 13.14 -8.50 0.44
C GLY A 52 12.46 -7.69 -0.67
N THR A 53 11.64 -8.31 -1.51
CA THR A 53 10.89 -7.61 -2.58
C THR A 53 9.67 -6.92 -2.00
N GLN A 54 9.46 -5.65 -2.37
CA GLN A 54 8.25 -4.91 -2.03
C GLN A 54 7.06 -5.54 -2.76
N MET A 55 5.98 -5.80 -2.03
CA MET A 55 4.78 -6.42 -2.58
C MET A 55 3.89 -5.36 -3.22
N GLU A 56 3.22 -5.75 -4.30
CA GLU A 56 2.38 -4.86 -5.10
C GLU A 56 0.93 -5.34 -5.01
N LYS A 57 -0.03 -4.40 -5.06
CA LYS A 57 -1.45 -4.75 -5.04
C LYS A 57 -1.81 -5.56 -6.29
N GLU A 58 -2.48 -6.70 -6.11
CA GLU A 58 -2.99 -7.51 -7.21
C GLU A 58 -4.00 -6.67 -8.01
N GLN A 59 -3.63 -6.32 -9.25
CA GLN A 59 -4.57 -5.71 -10.17
C GLN A 59 -5.39 -6.82 -10.80
N ARG A 60 -6.49 -7.22 -10.15
CA ARG A 60 -7.43 -8.15 -10.77
C ARG A 60 -8.21 -7.36 -11.85
N PRO A 61 -8.09 -7.70 -13.15
CA PRO A 61 -8.92 -7.06 -14.17
C PRO A 61 -10.39 -7.42 -13.89
N ALA A 62 -11.26 -6.42 -13.96
CA ALA A 62 -12.70 -6.57 -13.80
C ALA A 62 -13.33 -7.42 -14.91
#